data_AF-A0A3N1GD67-F1
#
_entry.id   AF-A0A3N1GD67-F1
#
_cell.length_a   1.000
_cell.length_b   1.000
_cell.length_c   1.000
_cell.angle_alpha   90.00
_cell.angle_beta   90.00
_cell.angle_gamma   90.00
#
_symmetry.space_group_name_H-M   'P 1'
#
loop_
_entity.id
_entity.type
_entity.pdbx_description
1 polymer ?
#
loop_
_entity_poly.entity_id
_entity_poly.type
_entity_poly.pdbx_seq_one_letter_code
_entity_poly.pdbx_strand_id
1 'polypeptide(L)' 'MNIIFGLILIGDRALWFALMILASIMIGSATGLLAWVGGDTVAAAILEDGGTTGGSLALMLALFHFLASGK' A
#
# COMPACT_ATOMS: atom_id res chain seq x y z
N MET A 1 14.13 -30.67 -4.25
CA MET A 1 12.84 -29.99 -4.45
C MET A 1 12.47 -29.01 -3.33
N ASN A 2 13.40 -28.61 -2.44
CA ASN A 2 13.11 -27.67 -1.33
C ASN A 2 13.75 -26.27 -1.51
N ILE A 3 14.57 -26.06 -2.53
CA ILE A 3 15.28 -24.78 -2.76
C ILE A 3 14.40 -23.81 -3.59
N ILE A 4 13.57 -24.34 -4.49
CA ILE A 4 12.64 -23.54 -5.33
C ILE A 4 11.51 -22.95 -4.48
N PHE A 5 11.00 -23.69 -3.49
CA PHE A 5 9.97 -23.22 -2.57
C PHE A 5 10.47 -22.13 -1.61
N GLY A 6 11.75 -22.18 -1.21
CA GLY A 6 12.39 -21.13 -0.40
C GLY A 6 12.60 -19.83 -1.17
N LEU A 7 12.91 -19.90 -2.48
CA LEU A 7 12.99 -18.73 -3.36
C LEU A 7 11.61 -18.11 -3.59
N ILE A 8 10.57 -18.95 -3.70
CA ILE A 8 9.17 -18.51 -3.78
C ILE A 8 8.76 -17.80 -2.49
N LEU A 9 9.15 -18.26 -1.29
CA LEU A 9 8.75 -17.64 -0.01
C LEU A 9 9.48 -16.32 0.32
N ILE A 10 10.73 -16.15 -0.12
CA ILE A 10 11.41 -14.83 -0.10
C ILE A 10 10.79 -13.92 -1.16
N GLY A 11 10.46 -14.48 -2.34
CA GLY A 11 9.64 -13.82 -3.35
C GLY A 11 8.24 -13.44 -2.87
N ASP A 12 7.64 -14.24 -1.99
CA ASP A 12 6.25 -14.12 -1.52
C ASP A 12 6.10 -12.86 -0.66
N ARG A 13 6.94 -12.68 0.37
CA ARG A 13 6.88 -11.48 1.23
C ARG A 13 7.20 -10.20 0.46
N ALA A 14 8.21 -10.23 -0.41
CA ALA A 14 8.57 -9.08 -1.23
C ALA A 14 7.48 -8.76 -2.27
N LEU A 15 6.86 -9.77 -2.86
CA LEU A 15 5.73 -9.63 -3.78
C LEU A 15 4.50 -9.08 -3.07
N TRP A 16 4.15 -9.59 -1.88
CA TRP A 16 3.05 -9.06 -1.07
C TRP A 16 3.27 -7.61 -0.69
N PHE A 17 4.50 -7.26 -0.29
CA PHE A 17 4.84 -5.87 0.01
C PHE A 17 4.71 -4.97 -1.24
N ALA A 18 5.18 -5.45 -2.39
CA ALA A 18 5.02 -4.73 -3.66
C ALA A 18 3.54 -4.55 -4.05
N LEU A 19 2.70 -5.57 -3.83
CA LEU A 19 1.25 -5.50 -4.06
C LEU A 19 0.56 -4.53 -3.12
N MET A 20 0.96 -4.49 -1.84
CA MET A 20 0.44 -3.52 -0.87
C MET A 20 0.79 -2.09 -1.28
N ILE A 21 2.04 -1.84 -1.66
CA ILE A 21 2.47 -0.52 -2.17
C ILE A 21 1.66 -0.14 -3.40
N LEU A 22 1.53 -1.06 -4.37
CA LEU A 22 0.79 -0.80 -5.61
C LEU A 22 -0.67 -0.44 -5.31
N ALA A 23 -1.33 -1.20 -4.43
CA ALA A 23 -2.71 -0.93 -4.03
C ALA A 23 -2.85 0.42 -3.31
N SER A 24 -1.93 0.74 -2.38
CA SER A 24 -1.92 2.02 -1.66
C SER A 24 -1.69 3.24 -2.57
N ILE A 25 -0.86 3.10 -3.61
CA ILE A 25 -0.64 4.14 -4.62
C ILE A 25 -1.92 4.36 -5.43
N MET A 26 -2.60 3.28 -5.84
CA MET A 26 -3.87 3.40 -6.60
C MET A 26 -4.96 4.10 -5.76
N ILE A 27 -5.05 3.79 -4.46
CA ILE A 27 -6.02 4.42 -3.56
C ILE A 27 -5.68 5.90 -3.35
N GLY A 28 -4.42 6.22 -3.01
CA GLY A 28 -4.01 7.61 -2.81
C GLY A 28 -4.22 8.46 -4.06
N SER A 29 -3.75 7.98 -5.22
CA SER A 29 -3.84 8.75 -6.47
C SER A 29 -5.28 9.04 -6.88
N ALA A 30 -6.20 8.09 -6.68
CA ALA A 30 -7.62 8.34 -6.85
C ALA A 30 -8.15 9.42 -5.90
N THR A 31 -7.70 9.39 -4.64
CA THR A 31 -8.11 10.36 -3.61
C THR A 31 -7.59 11.76 -3.91
N GLY A 32 -6.32 11.92 -4.27
CA GLY A 32 -5.75 13.21 -4.68
C GLY A 32 -6.37 13.78 -5.95
N LEU A 33 -6.68 12.92 -6.94
CA LEU A 33 -7.40 13.35 -8.13
C LEU A 33 -8.81 13.84 -7.79
N LEU A 34 -9.53 13.12 -6.92
CA LEU A 34 -10.86 13.53 -6.47
C LEU A 34 -10.82 14.83 -5.67
N ALA A 35 -9.81 15.03 -4.81
CA ALA A 35 -9.61 16.26 -4.06
C ALA A 35 -9.38 17.45 -5.00
N TRP A 36 -8.49 17.30 -5.97
CA TRP A 36 -8.23 18.36 -6.96
C TRP A 36 -9.47 18.67 -7.81
N VAL A 37 -10.20 17.65 -8.28
CA VAL A 37 -11.47 17.84 -9.01
C VAL A 37 -12.55 18.46 -8.11
N GLY A 38 -12.50 18.20 -6.80
CA GLY A 38 -13.36 18.79 -5.78
C GLY A 38 -13.10 20.27 -5.52
N GLY A 39 -12.04 20.84 -6.09
CA GLY A 39 -11.70 22.26 -5.98
C GLY A 39 -10.55 22.58 -5.03
N ASP A 40 -9.88 21.57 -4.48
CA ASP A 40 -8.72 21.80 -3.62
C ASP A 40 -7.52 22.36 -4.39
N THR A 41 -6.68 23.11 -3.67
CA THR A 41 -5.39 23.55 -4.22
C THR A 41 -4.51 22.35 -4.54
N VAL A 42 -3.66 22.46 -5.56
CA VAL A 42 -2.72 21.38 -5.94
C VAL A 42 -1.88 20.92 -4.74
N ALA A 43 -1.45 21.85 -3.88
CA ALA A 43 -0.68 21.52 -2.68
C ALA A 43 -1.50 20.69 -1.67
N ALA A 44 -2.78 21.04 -1.46
CA ALA A 44 -3.67 20.28 -0.58
C ALA A 44 -3.97 18.88 -1.14
N ALA A 45 -4.28 18.78 -2.44
CA ALA A 45 -4.52 17.50 -3.11
C ALA A 45 -3.32 16.55 -3.04
N ILE A 46 -2.08 17.07 -3.13
CA ILE A 46 -0.85 16.26 -2.95
C ILE A 46 -0.71 15.78 -1.50
N LEU A 47 -1.04 16.63 -0.52
CA LEU A 47 -1.01 16.22 0.88
C LEU A 47 -2.05 15.15 1.19
N GLU A 48 -3.23 15.24 0.59
CA GLU A 48 -4.30 14.26 0.76
C GLU A 48 -3.99 12.93 0.07
N ASP A 49 -3.43 12.96 -1.15
CA ASP A 49 -2.86 11.79 -1.82
C ASP A 49 -1.83 11.08 -0.93
N GLY A 50 -0.81 11.82 -0.47
CA GLY A 50 0.27 11.27 0.35
C GLY A 50 -0.23 10.73 1.69
N GLY A 51 -1.15 11.43 2.34
CA GLY A 51 -1.79 10.99 3.59
C GLY A 51 -2.58 9.69 3.40
N THR A 52 -3.30 9.58 2.28
CA THR A 52 -4.13 8.41 1.98
C THR A 52 -3.29 7.20 1.54
N THR A 53 -2.25 7.41 0.71
CA THR A 53 -1.27 6.35 0.40
C THR A 53 -0.56 5.87 1.65
N GLY A 54 -0.06 6.78 2.48
CA GLY A 54 0.62 6.42 3.73
C GLY A 54 -0.29 5.67 4.70
N GLY A 55 -1.52 6.15 4.90
CA GLY A 55 -2.50 5.54 5.79
C GLY A 55 -2.94 4.15 5.34
N SER A 56 -3.24 3.99 4.05
CA SER A 56 -3.62 2.68 3.48
C SER A 56 -2.48 1.67 3.56
N LEU A 57 -1.23 2.11 3.30
CA LEU A 57 -0.06 1.23 3.39
C LEU A 57 0.20 0.81 4.85
N ALA A 58 0.12 1.75 5.79
CA ALA A 58 0.27 1.45 7.21
C ALA A 58 -0.80 0.46 7.70
N LEU A 59 -2.05 0.61 7.26
CA LEU A 59 -3.13 -0.33 7.56
C LEU A 59 -2.84 -1.73 6.99
N MET A 60 -2.45 -1.82 5.72
CA MET A 60 -2.13 -3.11 5.08
C MET A 60 -0.96 -3.81 5.77
N LEU A 61 0.07 -3.06 6.17
CA LEU A 61 1.20 -3.59 6.93
C LEU A 61 0.78 -4.07 8.32
N ALA A 62 -0.08 -3.33 9.02
CA ALA A 62 -0.63 -3.75 10.30
C ALA A 62 -1.42 -5.06 10.17
N LEU A 63 -2.31 -5.16 9.16
CA LEU A 63 -3.07 -6.37 8.88
C LEU A 63 -2.17 -7.55 8.55
N PHE A 64 -1.17 -7.34 7.69
CA PHE A 64 -0.18 -8.37 7.35
C PHE A 64 0.61 -8.83 8.57
N HIS A 65 1.00 -7.90 9.44
CA HIS A 65 1.66 -8.23 10.71
C HIS A 65 0.78 -9.11 11.59
N PHE A 66 -0.49 -8.74 11.80
CA PHE A 66 -1.43 -9.56 12.58
C PHE A 66 -1.60 -10.95 11.99
N LEU A 67 -1.89 -11.06 10.69
CA LEU A 67 -2.03 -12.35 9.99
C LEU A 67 -0.76 -13.21 10.08
N ALA A 68 0.42 -12.62 9.91
CA ALA A 68 1.68 -13.33 9.99
C ALA A 68 2.04 -13.75 11.42
N SER A 69 1.59 -12.99 12.43
CA SER A 69 1.86 -13.25 13.84
C SER A 69 0.96 -14.34 14.46
N GLY A 70 -0.13 -14.73 13.79
CA GLY A 70 -0.96 -15.87 14.16
C GLY A 70 -1.57 -15.81 15.57
N LYS A 71 -1.66 -14.62 16.15
CA LYS A 71 -2.27 -14.34 17.46
C LYS A 71 -3.49 -13.46 17.28
#